data_AF-A0A938MIN1-F1
#
_entry.id   AF-A0A938MIN1-F1
#
_cell.length_a   1.000
_cell.length_b   1.000
_cell.length_c   1.000
_cell.angle_alpha   90.00
_cell.angle_beta   90.00
_cell.angle_gamma   90.00
#
_symmetry.space_group_name_H-M   'P 1'
#
loop_
_entity.id
_entity.type
_entity.pdbx_description
1 polymer ?
#
loop_
_entity_poly.entity_id
_entity_poly.type
_entity_poly.pdbx_seq_one_letter_code
_entity_poly.pdbx_strand_id
1 'polypeptide(L)'
;MATSEAGANESKMLAELAARKGFKPYDRLVGRHGHYPAERVVVRDPGTGAPIWRLTVDPALNRHVYYDIPAWNANGSKMLFLSCRPGNGIWLMDADGSDLVALDLPPGTSGNHVHWGAEPKQLLFAESDATGTNVIALDVVTGERTQLFRVDVPGLSLCPLLGQQTRMMLEKRGDKLEIYTVNPDGSDLRPVPIEGQLHRLRFTKAADNSIFYNLDNPRTSWVMAEDGSGRLKLRGDETRAGGGHPDWSPDGSAWSFYAEGKLWLMNRDGTNERALIDLQAGGHGGFTRDGQYIVSDVSHKGPFADSLILVKTDGSGQVHRLCTHGASYQGWLSGHPDPEATHPSPNSSPDGTKVVFNSDSLGNWGSVCVVVVKLPEPP
;
A
#
# COMPACT_ATOMS: atom_id res chain seq x y z
N MET A 1 23.09 23.78 -55.15
CA MET A 1 22.28 22.55 -55.09
C MET A 1 22.38 21.81 -53.74
N ALA A 2 23.37 22.07 -52.88
CA ALA A 2 23.51 21.37 -51.59
C ALA A 2 22.59 21.86 -50.45
N THR A 3 21.91 23.01 -50.60
CA THR A 3 21.07 23.61 -49.54
C THR A 3 19.60 23.15 -49.58
N SER A 4 19.14 22.59 -50.70
CA SER A 4 17.75 22.12 -50.85
C SER A 4 17.52 20.69 -50.34
N GLU A 5 18.55 19.84 -50.37
CA GLU A 5 18.46 18.46 -49.86
C GLU A 5 18.46 18.40 -48.32
N ALA A 6 19.21 19.28 -47.66
CA ALA A 6 19.25 19.34 -46.19
C ALA A 6 17.89 19.75 -45.59
N GLY A 7 17.25 20.78 -46.15
CA GLY A 7 15.92 21.24 -45.69
C GLY A 7 14.79 20.25 -46.02
N ALA A 8 14.92 19.49 -47.12
CA ALA A 8 13.99 18.41 -47.44
C ALA A 8 14.13 17.22 -46.47
N ASN A 9 15.35 16.90 -46.03
CA ASN A 9 15.60 15.84 -45.05
C ASN A 9 15.11 16.20 -43.65
N GLU A 10 15.31 17.45 -43.20
CA GLU A 10 14.78 17.92 -41.91
C GLU A 10 13.24 17.95 -41.88
N SER A 11 12.60 18.43 -42.96
CA SER A 11 11.15 18.43 -43.07
C SER A 11 10.57 17.01 -43.05
N LYS A 12 11.24 16.06 -43.70
CA LYS A 12 10.84 14.64 -43.71
C LYS A 12 11.04 13.99 -42.33
N MET A 13 12.13 14.29 -41.64
CA MET A 13 12.39 13.81 -40.28
C MET A 13 11.38 14.38 -39.26
N LEU A 14 11.01 15.65 -39.38
CA LEU A 14 9.99 16.29 -38.55
C LEU A 14 8.59 15.73 -38.84
N ALA A 15 8.27 15.44 -40.10
CA ALA A 15 7.02 14.78 -40.47
C ALA A 15 6.96 13.33 -39.96
N GLU A 16 8.07 12.60 -40.00
CA GLU A 16 8.18 11.25 -39.42
C GLU A 16 8.07 11.26 -37.89
N LEU A 17 8.66 12.25 -37.22
CA LEU A 17 8.49 12.47 -35.77
C LEU A 17 7.06 12.86 -35.42
N ALA A 18 6.41 13.72 -36.20
CA ALA A 18 5.02 14.12 -36.02
C ALA A 18 4.02 12.98 -36.34
N ALA A 19 4.40 12.03 -37.21
CA ALA A 19 3.63 10.81 -37.48
C ALA A 19 3.75 9.75 -36.38
N ARG A 20 4.69 9.89 -35.44
CA ARG A 20 4.76 9.03 -34.25
C ARG A 20 3.61 9.37 -33.31
N LYS A 21 2.48 8.68 -33.52
CA LYS A 21 1.34 8.67 -32.60
C LYS A 21 1.53 7.75 -31.40
N GLY A 22 2.71 7.16 -31.25
CA GLY A 22 3.02 6.20 -30.20
C GLY A 22 4.23 6.62 -29.38
N PHE A 23 4.16 6.37 -28.08
CA PHE A 23 5.32 6.30 -27.20
C PHE A 23 6.36 5.33 -27.80
N LYS A 24 7.65 5.49 -27.47
CA LYS A 24 8.65 4.45 -27.80
C LYS A 24 8.11 3.11 -27.29
N PRO A 25 8.21 2.02 -28.08
CA PRO A 25 7.83 0.69 -27.61
C PRO A 25 8.47 0.44 -26.23
N TYR A 26 7.66 0.02 -25.26
CA TYR A 26 8.07 -0.05 -23.85
C TYR A 26 9.30 -0.97 -23.64
N ASP A 27 9.37 -2.05 -24.42
CA ASP A 27 10.52 -2.96 -24.53
C ASP A 27 11.82 -2.27 -24.99
N ARG A 28 11.72 -1.12 -25.66
CA ARG A 28 12.86 -0.28 -26.08
C ARG A 28 13.21 0.82 -25.08
N LEU A 29 12.44 0.96 -24.00
CA LEU A 29 12.76 1.86 -22.88
C LEU A 29 13.60 1.16 -21.81
N VAL A 30 13.72 -0.17 -21.87
CA VAL A 30 14.55 -0.95 -20.96
C VAL A 30 16.02 -0.54 -21.11
N GLY A 31 16.55 0.08 -20.07
CA GLY A 31 17.96 0.40 -19.92
C GLY A 31 18.80 -0.84 -19.61
N ARG A 32 20.06 -0.62 -19.23
CA ARG A 32 20.94 -1.72 -18.80
C ARG A 32 20.35 -2.39 -17.57
N HIS A 33 20.48 -3.72 -17.49
CA HIS A 33 20.04 -4.53 -16.34
C HIS A 33 18.53 -4.55 -16.06
N GLY A 34 17.67 -4.15 -17.01
CA GLY A 34 16.21 -4.25 -16.84
C GLY A 34 15.53 -3.02 -16.25
N HIS A 35 16.30 -1.95 -15.97
CA HIS A 35 15.77 -0.72 -15.36
C HIS A 35 15.21 0.24 -16.40
N TYR A 36 14.16 0.96 -16.05
CA TYR A 36 13.48 1.94 -16.89
C TYR A 36 13.83 3.37 -16.44
N PRO A 37 13.81 4.35 -17.36
CA PRO A 37 13.91 5.75 -17.00
C PRO A 37 12.81 6.16 -16.01
N ALA A 38 13.13 7.13 -15.15
CA ALA A 38 12.14 7.73 -14.27
C ALA A 38 10.97 8.32 -15.09
N GLU A 39 9.75 8.04 -14.65
CA GLU A 39 8.51 8.53 -15.25
C GLU A 39 7.98 9.81 -14.57
N ARG A 40 8.70 10.33 -13.58
CA ARG A 40 8.23 11.37 -12.67
C ARG A 40 7.83 12.65 -13.40
N VAL A 41 6.57 13.06 -13.19
CA VAL A 41 6.05 14.39 -13.50
C VAL A 41 5.70 15.10 -12.21
N VAL A 42 6.15 16.35 -12.08
CA VAL A 42 5.85 17.19 -10.90
C VAL A 42 4.75 18.17 -11.26
N VAL A 43 3.67 18.16 -10.49
CA VAL A 43 2.59 19.13 -10.55
C VAL A 43 2.43 19.81 -9.19
N ARG A 44 1.71 20.93 -9.16
CA ARG A 44 1.33 21.60 -7.91
C ARG A 44 -0.18 21.50 -7.74
N ASP A 45 -0.61 21.11 -6.56
CA ASP A 45 -2.04 21.16 -6.23
C ASP A 45 -2.52 22.62 -6.30
N PRO A 46 -3.58 22.93 -7.06
CA PRO A 46 -4.05 24.30 -7.20
C PRO A 46 -4.71 24.85 -5.93
N GLY A 47 -5.18 24.00 -5.02
CA GLY A 47 -5.83 24.41 -3.77
C GLY A 47 -4.85 24.66 -2.64
N THR A 48 -3.83 23.82 -2.49
CA THR A 48 -2.87 23.87 -1.37
C THR A 48 -1.47 24.36 -1.79
N GLY A 49 -1.16 24.36 -3.09
CA GLY A 49 0.19 24.64 -3.61
C GLY A 49 1.20 23.51 -3.41
N ALA A 50 0.78 22.40 -2.79
CA ALA A 50 1.65 21.28 -2.45
C ALA A 50 2.26 20.63 -3.70
N PRO A 51 3.54 20.22 -3.69
CA PRO A 51 4.12 19.46 -4.77
C PRO A 51 3.52 18.05 -4.79
N ILE A 52 3.04 17.61 -5.96
CA ILE A 52 2.62 16.24 -6.21
C ILE A 52 3.54 15.66 -7.29
N TRP A 53 4.11 14.50 -7.02
CA TRP A 53 4.86 13.71 -7.97
C TRP A 53 3.98 12.60 -8.50
N ARG A 54 3.63 12.65 -9.78
CA ARG A 54 3.10 11.47 -10.49
C ARG A 54 4.29 10.61 -10.87
N LEU A 55 4.41 9.43 -10.30
CA LEU A 55 5.57 8.55 -10.45
C LEU A 55 5.44 7.54 -11.58
N THR A 56 4.21 7.34 -12.09
CA THR A 56 3.94 6.48 -13.26
C THR A 56 3.12 7.23 -14.30
N VAL A 57 3.59 7.25 -15.55
CA VAL A 57 2.88 7.84 -16.71
C VAL A 57 2.59 6.82 -17.81
N ASP A 58 3.08 5.59 -17.66
CA ASP A 58 2.72 4.48 -18.55
C ASP A 58 1.18 4.30 -18.63
N PRO A 59 0.61 4.05 -19.83
CA PRO A 59 -0.83 3.88 -20.00
C PRO A 59 -1.39 2.59 -19.38
N ALA A 60 -0.56 1.68 -18.88
CA ALA A 60 -1.01 0.57 -18.08
C ALA A 60 -1.64 1.05 -16.77
N LEU A 61 -2.39 0.14 -16.14
CA LEU A 61 -2.86 0.29 -14.78
C LEU A 61 -1.67 0.21 -13.83
N ASN A 62 -1.47 1.24 -13.01
CA ASN A 62 -0.46 1.28 -11.97
C ASN A 62 -1.10 1.67 -10.63
N ARG A 63 -0.77 0.97 -9.56
CA ARG A 63 -1.25 1.35 -8.23
C ARG A 63 -0.30 0.88 -7.15
N HIS A 64 -0.19 1.60 -6.05
CA HIS A 64 0.39 1.05 -4.83
C HIS A 64 -0.58 0.00 -4.22
N VAL A 65 -0.09 -0.83 -3.30
CA VAL A 65 -0.74 -2.10 -2.92
C VAL A 65 -2.05 -1.90 -2.15
N TYR A 66 -2.03 -1.35 -0.94
CA TYR A 66 -3.23 -0.99 -0.19
C TYR A 66 -2.84 -0.14 1.02
N TYR A 67 -3.80 0.54 1.65
CA TYR A 67 -3.48 1.53 2.70
C TYR A 67 -2.79 0.90 3.93
N ASP A 68 -3.11 -0.36 4.27
CA ASP A 68 -2.54 -1.12 5.40
C ASP A 68 -1.40 -2.08 5.01
N ILE A 69 -0.94 -2.03 3.76
CA ILE A 69 0.27 -2.71 3.29
C ILE A 69 1.29 -1.62 2.96
N PRO A 70 2.38 -1.47 3.75
CA PRO A 70 3.36 -0.42 3.52
C PRO A 70 3.95 -0.51 2.10
N ALA A 71 3.71 0.52 1.29
CA ALA A 71 4.35 0.62 -0.02
C ALA A 71 5.86 0.88 0.14
N TRP A 72 6.24 1.59 1.21
CA TRP A 72 7.60 2.01 1.52
C TRP A 72 8.38 0.95 2.30
N ASN A 73 9.68 0.84 2.02
CA ASN A 73 10.61 0.11 2.89
C ASN A 73 10.84 0.84 4.22
N ALA A 74 11.54 0.20 5.16
CA ALA A 74 11.67 0.67 6.55
C ALA A 74 12.27 2.09 6.71
N ASN A 75 13.10 2.54 5.76
CA ASN A 75 13.71 3.88 5.76
C ASN A 75 13.06 4.86 4.76
N GLY A 76 12.03 4.43 4.01
CA GLY A 76 11.34 5.26 3.02
C GLY A 76 12.15 5.58 1.77
N SER A 77 13.25 4.87 1.48
CA SER A 77 14.08 5.10 0.29
C SER A 77 13.56 4.40 -0.97
N LYS A 78 12.74 3.36 -0.83
CA LYS A 78 12.19 2.57 -1.94
C LYS A 78 10.70 2.31 -1.77
N MET A 79 10.02 2.05 -2.88
CA MET A 79 8.58 1.82 -2.92
C MET A 79 8.20 0.66 -3.84
N LEU A 80 7.28 -0.18 -3.36
CA LEU A 80 6.59 -1.20 -4.13
C LEU A 80 5.27 -0.70 -4.71
N PHE A 81 4.97 -1.15 -5.92
CA PHE A 81 3.68 -0.94 -6.55
C PHE A 81 3.36 -2.07 -7.54
N LEU A 82 2.10 -2.14 -7.96
CA LEU A 82 1.57 -3.11 -8.90
C LEU A 82 1.38 -2.43 -10.25
N SER A 83 1.74 -3.13 -11.32
CA SER A 83 1.57 -2.62 -12.67
C SER A 83 1.12 -3.71 -13.64
N CYS A 84 0.17 -3.33 -14.51
CA CYS A 84 -0.28 -4.15 -15.64
C CYS A 84 0.49 -3.85 -16.94
N ARG A 85 1.70 -3.27 -16.84
CA ARG A 85 2.65 -3.22 -17.95
C ARG A 85 2.92 -4.64 -18.47
N PRO A 86 3.42 -4.81 -19.71
CA PRO A 86 3.69 -6.14 -20.28
C PRO A 86 4.43 -7.04 -19.29
N GLY A 87 3.83 -8.19 -18.97
CA GLY A 87 4.29 -9.11 -17.93
C GLY A 87 3.35 -9.20 -16.73
N ASN A 88 2.67 -8.10 -16.36
CA ASN A 88 1.92 -7.91 -15.10
C ASN A 88 2.73 -8.29 -13.87
N GLY A 89 2.92 -7.38 -12.92
CA GLY A 89 3.70 -7.77 -11.75
C GLY A 89 3.86 -6.72 -10.68
N ILE A 90 4.79 -7.05 -9.79
CA ILE A 90 5.22 -6.22 -8.68
C ILE A 90 6.46 -5.48 -9.15
N TRP A 91 6.44 -4.16 -8.99
CA TRP A 91 7.47 -3.26 -9.45
C TRP A 91 8.06 -2.49 -8.29
N LEU A 92 9.31 -2.11 -8.46
CA LEU A 92 10.12 -1.38 -7.51
C LEU A 92 10.57 -0.07 -8.14
N MET A 93 10.63 0.98 -7.33
CA MET A 93 11.29 2.24 -7.67
C MET A 93 11.93 2.84 -6.41
N ASP A 94 12.86 3.76 -6.60
CA ASP A 94 13.29 4.66 -5.53
C ASP A 94 12.14 5.60 -5.14
N ALA A 95 12.17 6.10 -3.91
CA ALA A 95 11.12 6.96 -3.36
C ALA A 95 10.92 8.29 -4.11
N ASP A 96 11.85 8.63 -4.99
CA ASP A 96 11.78 9.78 -5.86
C ASP A 96 11.28 9.44 -7.29
N GLY A 97 10.97 8.17 -7.58
CA GLY A 97 10.49 7.68 -8.86
C GLY A 97 11.58 7.27 -9.86
N SER A 98 12.85 7.33 -9.46
CA SER A 98 13.95 6.76 -10.24
C SER A 98 14.11 5.26 -10.00
N ASP A 99 15.08 4.64 -10.67
CA ASP A 99 15.41 3.22 -10.52
C ASP A 99 14.22 2.26 -10.71
N LEU A 100 13.37 2.56 -11.69
CA LEU A 100 12.14 1.81 -11.94
C LEU A 100 12.45 0.43 -12.53
N VAL A 101 12.00 -0.66 -11.90
CA VAL A 101 12.29 -2.03 -12.34
C VAL A 101 11.16 -3.00 -11.99
N ALA A 102 10.93 -3.99 -12.84
CA ALA A 102 10.01 -5.10 -12.55
C ALA A 102 10.73 -6.14 -11.69
N LEU A 103 10.08 -6.62 -10.62
CA LEU A 103 10.63 -7.71 -9.82
C LEU A 103 10.37 -9.04 -10.51
N ASP A 104 11.44 -9.82 -10.73
CA ASP A 104 11.35 -11.21 -11.15
C ASP A 104 11.00 -12.06 -9.92
N LEU A 105 9.70 -12.35 -9.77
CA LEU A 105 9.15 -13.18 -8.69
C LEU A 105 8.43 -14.39 -9.31
N PRO A 106 8.26 -15.48 -8.54
CA PRO A 106 7.57 -16.67 -9.03
C PRO A 106 6.20 -16.36 -9.66
N PRO A 107 5.80 -17.07 -10.71
CA PRO A 107 4.48 -16.91 -11.30
C PRO A 107 3.37 -17.10 -10.27
N GLY A 108 2.40 -16.19 -10.25
CA GLY A 108 1.26 -16.23 -9.32
C GLY A 108 1.52 -15.57 -7.96
N THR A 109 2.72 -15.02 -7.71
CA THR A 109 2.95 -14.19 -6.53
C THR A 109 2.02 -12.98 -6.52
N SER A 110 1.19 -12.88 -5.49
CA SER A 110 0.27 -11.76 -5.28
C SER A 110 0.98 -10.57 -4.64
N GLY A 111 0.71 -9.37 -5.15
CA GLY A 111 1.18 -8.11 -4.55
C GLY A 111 0.78 -7.92 -3.09
N ASN A 112 -0.32 -8.55 -2.66
CA ASN A 112 -0.79 -8.48 -1.28
C ASN A 112 0.00 -9.39 -0.32
N HIS A 113 0.87 -10.27 -0.84
CA HIS A 113 1.63 -11.27 -0.07
C HIS A 113 3.17 -11.08 -0.21
N VAL A 114 3.60 -9.89 -0.64
CA VAL A 114 5.01 -9.48 -0.66
C VAL A 114 5.16 -8.26 0.23
N HIS A 115 6.04 -8.35 1.23
CA HIS A 115 6.14 -7.36 2.30
C HIS A 115 7.57 -6.93 2.55
N TRP A 116 7.77 -5.67 2.91
CA TRP A 116 9.07 -5.21 3.37
C TRP A 116 9.46 -5.89 4.69
N GLY A 117 10.71 -6.34 4.77
CA GLY A 117 11.32 -6.77 6.02
C GLY A 117 11.68 -5.58 6.91
N ALA A 118 12.16 -5.88 8.12
CA ALA A 118 12.68 -4.85 9.04
C ALA A 118 13.93 -4.15 8.46
N GLU A 119 14.73 -4.88 7.68
CA GLU A 119 15.88 -4.33 6.96
C GLU A 119 15.43 -3.62 5.67
N PRO A 120 15.86 -2.37 5.39
CA PRO A 120 15.38 -1.59 4.26
C PRO A 120 15.58 -2.21 2.86
N LYS A 121 16.48 -3.19 2.74
CA LYS A 121 16.80 -3.87 1.48
C LYS A 121 16.05 -5.19 1.28
N GLN A 122 15.27 -5.64 2.26
CA GLN A 122 14.67 -6.97 2.23
C GLN A 122 13.20 -6.92 1.83
N LEU A 123 12.83 -7.72 0.84
CA LEU A 123 11.45 -8.11 0.55
C LEU A 123 11.21 -9.56 0.93
N LEU A 124 10.10 -9.82 1.61
CA LEU A 124 9.71 -11.11 2.13
C LEU A 124 8.48 -11.63 1.38
N PHE A 125 8.53 -12.89 0.98
CA PHE A 125 7.41 -13.58 0.32
C PHE A 125 7.50 -15.09 0.55
N ALA A 126 6.42 -15.79 0.20
CA ALA A 126 6.31 -17.24 0.36
C ALA A 126 6.30 -17.96 -0.99
N GLU A 127 7.04 -19.06 -1.08
CA GLU A 127 7.02 -19.99 -2.21
C GLU A 127 6.56 -21.37 -1.72
N SER A 128 5.46 -21.88 -2.28
CA SER A 128 4.89 -23.17 -1.88
C SER A 128 5.11 -24.25 -2.93
N ASP A 129 5.43 -25.47 -2.48
CA ASP A 129 5.41 -26.69 -3.28
C ASP A 129 4.41 -27.70 -2.70
N ALA A 130 4.40 -28.93 -3.23
CA ALA A 130 3.45 -29.96 -2.82
C ALA A 130 3.62 -30.44 -1.36
N THR A 131 4.76 -30.17 -0.73
CA THR A 131 5.14 -30.69 0.59
C THR A 131 5.31 -29.60 1.66
N GLY A 132 5.46 -28.33 1.27
CA GLY A 132 5.66 -27.26 2.24
C GLY A 132 5.76 -25.86 1.62
N THR A 133 6.00 -24.89 2.47
CA THR A 133 6.16 -23.47 2.11
C THR A 133 7.52 -22.96 2.58
N ASN A 134 8.29 -22.38 1.67
CA ASN A 134 9.53 -21.66 1.95
C ASN A 134 9.22 -20.18 2.14
N VAL A 135 9.73 -19.57 3.20
CA VAL A 135 9.72 -18.11 3.36
C VAL A 135 11.07 -17.58 2.88
N ILE A 136 11.01 -16.69 1.90
CA ILE A 136 12.17 -16.19 1.17
C ILE A 136 12.37 -14.70 1.47
N ALA A 137 13.62 -14.29 1.68
CA ALA A 137 14.05 -12.91 1.66
C ALA A 137 14.79 -12.61 0.35
N LEU A 138 14.32 -11.60 -0.38
CA LEU A 138 15.00 -11.02 -1.54
C LEU A 138 15.72 -9.74 -1.12
N ASP A 139 17.02 -9.68 -1.34
CA ASP A 139 17.78 -8.43 -1.29
C ASP A 139 17.52 -7.65 -2.59
N VAL A 140 16.81 -6.54 -2.48
CA VAL A 140 16.39 -5.74 -3.64
C VAL A 140 17.51 -4.96 -4.31
N VAL A 141 18.71 -4.94 -3.71
CA VAL A 141 19.89 -4.28 -4.27
C VAL A 141 20.73 -5.28 -5.07
N THR A 142 20.92 -6.49 -4.53
CA THR A 142 21.78 -7.51 -5.17
C THR A 142 20.99 -8.51 -6.02
N GLY A 143 19.68 -8.64 -5.79
CA GLY A 143 18.84 -9.70 -6.36
C GLY A 143 19.01 -11.06 -5.67
N GLU A 144 19.82 -11.14 -4.60
CA GLU A 144 20.06 -12.39 -3.87
C GLU A 144 18.79 -12.85 -3.16
N ARG A 145 18.45 -14.13 -3.32
CA ARG A 145 17.36 -14.78 -2.58
C ARG A 145 17.93 -15.70 -1.51
N THR A 146 17.48 -15.50 -0.27
CA THR A 146 17.82 -16.34 0.88
C THR A 146 16.55 -16.99 1.40
N GLN A 147 16.55 -18.33 1.50
CA GLN A 147 15.50 -19.01 2.26
C GLN A 147 15.73 -18.74 3.74
N LEU A 148 14.78 -18.07 4.40
CA LEU A 148 14.84 -17.83 5.84
C LEU A 148 14.53 -19.13 6.60
N PHE A 149 13.45 -19.80 6.21
CA PHE A 149 13.03 -21.08 6.77
C PHE A 149 12.01 -21.78 5.85
N ARG A 150 11.71 -23.02 6.19
CA ARG A 150 10.65 -23.82 5.59
C ARG A 150 9.68 -24.30 6.66
N VAL A 151 8.39 -24.29 6.33
CA VAL A 151 7.34 -24.96 7.11
C VAL A 151 6.75 -26.10 6.27
N ASP A 152 6.55 -27.26 6.88
CA ASP A 152 5.99 -28.46 6.23
C ASP A 152 4.45 -28.39 6.12
N VAL A 153 3.96 -27.22 5.72
CA VAL A 153 2.56 -26.92 5.43
C VAL A 153 2.53 -26.25 4.06
N PRO A 154 1.99 -26.92 3.02
CA PRO A 154 1.97 -26.37 1.67
C PRO A 154 0.85 -25.34 1.50
N GLY A 155 1.09 -24.34 0.64
CA GLY A 155 0.08 -23.36 0.21
C GLY A 155 -0.08 -22.18 1.16
N LEU A 156 0.92 -21.90 2.01
CA LEU A 156 0.91 -20.72 2.85
C LEU A 156 1.38 -19.49 2.07
N SER A 157 0.80 -18.34 2.40
CA SER A 157 1.16 -17.01 1.95
C SER A 157 1.52 -16.13 3.15
N LEU A 158 2.39 -15.14 2.93
CA LEU A 158 2.81 -14.23 3.99
C LEU A 158 1.77 -13.10 4.18
N CYS A 159 1.30 -12.93 5.42
CA CYS A 159 0.47 -11.80 5.80
C CYS A 159 1.32 -10.52 6.01
N PRO A 160 0.72 -9.32 5.95
CA PRO A 160 1.43 -8.06 6.15
C PRO A 160 2.21 -8.01 7.47
N LEU A 161 3.48 -7.60 7.38
CA LEU A 161 4.33 -7.33 8.52
C LEU A 161 4.22 -5.84 8.88
N LEU A 162 3.81 -5.55 10.12
CA LEU A 162 3.62 -4.18 10.59
C LEU A 162 4.50 -3.90 11.81
N GLY A 163 5.48 -3.00 11.69
CA GLY A 163 6.37 -2.66 12.80
C GLY A 163 7.52 -3.66 12.99
N GLN A 164 8.08 -3.72 14.20
CA GLN A 164 9.25 -4.55 14.53
C GLN A 164 8.87 -5.98 14.98
N GLN A 165 7.84 -6.58 14.39
CA GLN A 165 7.27 -7.83 14.89
C GLN A 165 8.35 -8.90 15.07
N THR A 166 8.34 -9.57 16.22
CA THR A 166 9.26 -10.70 16.49
C THR A 166 8.68 -12.03 16.00
N ARG A 167 7.57 -11.97 15.26
CA ARG A 167 6.83 -13.10 14.70
C ARG A 167 6.40 -12.75 13.27
N MET A 168 6.31 -13.76 12.43
CA MET A 168 5.68 -13.69 11.12
C MET A 168 4.31 -14.36 11.16
N MET A 169 3.41 -13.93 10.30
CA MET A 169 2.07 -14.49 10.17
C MET A 169 1.88 -15.06 8.77
N LEU A 170 1.40 -16.30 8.70
CA LEU A 170 1.19 -17.04 7.48
C LEU A 170 -0.29 -17.44 7.38
N GLU A 171 -0.88 -17.30 6.19
CA GLU A 171 -2.25 -17.74 5.93
C GLU A 171 -2.32 -18.69 4.74
N LYS A 172 -3.27 -19.62 4.79
CA LYS A 172 -3.67 -20.44 3.66
C LYS A 172 -5.17 -20.29 3.47
N ARG A 173 -5.56 -19.77 2.32
CA ARG A 173 -6.95 -19.64 1.90
C ARG A 173 -7.32 -20.85 1.04
N GLY A 174 -8.26 -21.65 1.53
CA GLY A 174 -8.85 -22.79 0.85
C GLY A 174 -10.25 -23.05 1.39
N ASP A 175 -10.71 -24.31 1.40
CA ASP A 175 -12.01 -24.69 1.99
C ASP A 175 -12.12 -24.26 3.46
N LYS A 176 -10.98 -24.28 4.17
CA LYS A 176 -10.82 -23.72 5.51
C LYS A 176 -9.67 -22.73 5.49
N LEU A 177 -9.87 -21.59 6.13
CA LEU A 177 -8.80 -20.65 6.41
C LEU A 177 -7.90 -21.24 7.52
N GLU A 178 -6.62 -21.36 7.21
CA GLU A 178 -5.60 -21.76 8.18
C GLU A 178 -4.66 -20.57 8.42
N ILE A 179 -4.39 -20.26 9.69
CA ILE A 179 -3.56 -19.13 10.09
C ILE A 179 -2.52 -19.64 11.06
N TYR A 180 -1.28 -19.20 10.87
CA TYR A 180 -0.17 -19.52 11.75
C TYR A 180 0.63 -18.28 12.10
N THR A 181 1.22 -18.28 13.30
CA THR A 181 2.36 -17.44 13.61
C THR A 181 3.62 -18.28 13.76
N VAL A 182 4.77 -17.71 13.45
CA VAL A 182 6.06 -18.41 13.47
C VAL A 182 7.18 -17.43 13.82
N ASN A 183 8.25 -17.91 14.46
CA ASN A 183 9.45 -17.10 14.66
C ASN A 183 10.14 -16.80 13.31
N PRO A 184 10.90 -15.70 13.19
CA PRO A 184 11.64 -15.36 11.96
C PRO A 184 12.64 -16.42 11.48
N ASP A 185 13.05 -17.34 12.36
CA ASP A 185 13.91 -18.49 12.06
C ASP A 185 13.13 -19.77 11.70
N GLY A 186 11.79 -19.70 11.65
CA GLY A 186 10.90 -20.83 11.34
C GLY A 186 10.54 -21.69 12.54
N SER A 187 11.12 -21.46 13.72
CA SER A 187 10.77 -22.20 14.93
C SER A 187 9.42 -21.77 15.50
N ASP A 188 8.86 -22.60 16.37
CA ASP A 188 7.63 -22.28 17.13
C ASP A 188 6.42 -21.90 16.27
N LEU A 189 6.18 -22.67 15.20
CA LEU A 189 4.98 -22.56 14.36
C LEU A 189 3.73 -22.90 15.19
N ARG A 190 2.81 -21.94 15.31
CA ARG A 190 1.58 -22.06 16.12
C ARG A 190 0.35 -21.75 15.28
N PRO A 191 -0.71 -22.58 15.31
CA PRO A 191 -1.98 -22.22 14.70
C PRO A 191 -2.66 -21.10 15.50
N VAL A 192 -3.30 -20.18 14.79
CA VAL A 192 -4.09 -19.09 15.40
C VAL A 192 -5.57 -19.47 15.36
N PRO A 193 -6.23 -19.66 16.51
CA PRO A 193 -7.58 -20.23 16.57
C PRO A 193 -8.68 -19.19 16.29
N ILE A 194 -8.83 -18.73 15.05
CA ILE A 194 -9.93 -17.84 14.64
C ILE A 194 -11.05 -18.66 14.00
N GLU A 195 -12.28 -18.43 14.45
CA GLU A 195 -13.50 -19.02 13.91
C GLU A 195 -14.36 -17.94 13.25
N GLY A 196 -15.07 -18.33 12.19
CA GLY A 196 -15.94 -17.44 11.41
C GLY A 196 -15.32 -16.98 10.09
N GLN A 197 -16.11 -16.23 9.32
CA GLN A 197 -15.67 -15.71 8.03
C GLN A 197 -14.74 -14.51 8.25
N LEU A 198 -13.44 -14.74 8.11
CA LEU A 198 -12.43 -13.69 8.24
C LEU A 198 -12.48 -12.72 7.07
N HIS A 199 -12.39 -11.44 7.38
CA HIS A 199 -12.24 -10.38 6.39
C HIS A 199 -10.84 -9.74 6.40
N ARG A 200 -10.28 -9.47 7.59
CA ARG A 200 -8.94 -8.88 7.75
C ARG A 200 -8.26 -9.52 8.95
N LEU A 201 -6.95 -9.69 8.85
CA LEU A 201 -6.08 -10.22 9.89
C LEU A 201 -4.71 -9.57 9.78
N ARG A 202 -4.12 -9.22 10.92
CA ARG A 202 -2.76 -8.69 11.04
C ARG A 202 -2.32 -8.67 12.50
N PHE A 203 -1.02 -8.50 12.74
CA PHE A 203 -0.56 -8.02 14.03
C PHE A 203 -1.02 -6.57 14.25
N THR A 204 -1.25 -6.19 15.51
CA THR A 204 -1.26 -4.77 15.89
C THR A 204 0.16 -4.23 15.75
N LYS A 205 0.34 -2.90 15.85
CA LYS A 205 1.69 -2.30 15.84
C LYS A 205 2.38 -2.34 17.21
N ALA A 206 1.75 -2.90 18.25
CA ALA A 206 2.40 -3.12 19.53
C ALA A 206 3.51 -4.19 19.40
N ALA A 207 4.51 -4.11 20.28
CA ALA A 207 5.64 -5.05 20.30
C ALA A 207 5.29 -6.43 20.89
N ASP A 208 4.04 -6.66 21.29
CA ASP A 208 3.59 -7.88 21.97
C ASP A 208 2.98 -8.93 21.04
N ASN A 209 3.12 -8.74 19.71
CA ASN A 209 2.57 -9.60 18.66
C ASN A 209 1.06 -9.86 18.81
N SER A 210 0.32 -8.96 19.45
CA SER A 210 -1.13 -9.07 19.52
C SER A 210 -1.75 -9.03 18.13
N ILE A 211 -2.85 -9.77 17.97
CA ILE A 211 -3.49 -9.98 16.68
C ILE A 211 -4.79 -9.19 16.63
N PHE A 212 -4.95 -8.38 15.60
CA PHE A 212 -6.21 -7.73 15.25
C PHE A 212 -6.86 -8.45 14.07
N TYR A 213 -8.16 -8.69 14.18
CA TYR A 213 -8.91 -9.32 13.11
C TYR A 213 -10.35 -8.81 13.00
N ASN A 214 -10.89 -8.92 11.80
CA ASN A 214 -12.28 -8.65 11.49
C ASN A 214 -13.00 -9.91 11.00
N LEU A 215 -14.20 -10.13 11.50
CA LEU A 215 -15.13 -11.13 10.98
C LEU A 215 -16.24 -10.45 10.18
N ASP A 216 -16.76 -11.15 9.18
CA ASP A 216 -17.98 -10.79 8.45
C ASP A 216 -19.19 -11.60 8.93
N ASN A 217 -20.40 -11.07 8.66
CA ASN A 217 -21.68 -11.72 8.91
C ASN A 217 -21.91 -12.18 10.38
N PRO A 218 -21.97 -11.26 11.37
CA PRO A 218 -21.94 -9.81 11.25
C PRO A 218 -20.52 -9.22 11.28
N ARG A 219 -20.40 -7.99 10.77
CA ARG A 219 -19.14 -7.24 10.74
C ARG A 219 -18.67 -6.89 12.15
N THR A 220 -17.61 -7.54 12.63
CA THR A 220 -17.06 -7.33 13.99
C THR A 220 -15.55 -7.14 13.99
N SER A 221 -15.03 -6.41 14.99
CA SER A 221 -13.62 -6.08 15.16
C SER A 221 -13.13 -6.62 16.51
N TRP A 222 -11.98 -7.28 16.49
CA TRP A 222 -11.44 -8.01 17.65
C TRP A 222 -9.94 -7.82 17.79
N VAL A 223 -9.46 -7.93 19.03
CA VAL A 223 -8.04 -8.06 19.35
C VAL A 223 -7.84 -9.25 20.30
N MET A 224 -6.71 -9.92 20.18
CA MET A 224 -6.33 -11.02 21.08
C MET A 224 -4.80 -11.11 21.22
N ALA A 225 -4.34 -11.85 22.23
CA ALA A 225 -2.95 -12.25 22.31
C ALA A 225 -2.60 -13.27 21.21
N GLU A 226 -1.30 -13.43 20.94
CA GLU A 226 -0.82 -14.35 19.90
C GLU A 226 -1.27 -15.81 20.11
N ASP A 227 -1.33 -16.27 21.36
CA ASP A 227 -1.78 -17.61 21.72
C ASP A 227 -3.31 -17.80 21.64
N GLY A 228 -4.04 -16.76 21.23
CA GLY A 228 -5.49 -16.72 21.11
C GLY A 228 -6.23 -16.47 22.42
N SER A 229 -5.52 -16.24 23.52
CA SER A 229 -6.10 -15.83 24.80
C SER A 229 -6.49 -14.35 24.81
N GLY A 230 -7.26 -13.93 25.83
CA GLY A 230 -7.60 -12.52 26.04
C GLY A 230 -8.40 -11.89 24.89
N ARG A 231 -9.23 -12.69 24.19
CA ARG A 231 -10.05 -12.18 23.07
C ARG A 231 -10.98 -11.09 23.55
N LEU A 232 -10.85 -9.91 22.96
CA LEU A 232 -11.66 -8.75 23.25
C LEU A 232 -12.37 -8.29 21.97
N LYS A 233 -13.70 -8.20 22.06
CA LYS A 233 -14.51 -7.56 21.02
C LYS A 233 -14.37 -6.05 21.17
N LEU A 234 -13.80 -5.40 20.15
CA LEU A 234 -13.63 -3.94 20.14
C LEU A 234 -14.90 -3.24 19.66
N ARG A 235 -15.51 -3.72 18.58
CA ARG A 235 -16.69 -3.09 17.98
C ARG A 235 -17.50 -4.04 17.09
N GLY A 236 -18.76 -3.67 16.88
CA GLY A 236 -19.62 -4.21 15.83
C GLY A 236 -20.60 -5.27 16.31
N ASP A 237 -21.77 -5.36 15.68
CA ASP A 237 -22.77 -6.42 15.80
C ASP A 237 -23.77 -6.29 14.63
N GLU A 238 -24.92 -6.96 14.71
CA GLU A 238 -25.97 -6.87 13.68
C GLU A 238 -26.59 -5.47 13.56
N THR A 239 -26.49 -4.65 14.60
CA THR A 239 -27.13 -3.33 14.72
C THR A 239 -26.15 -2.16 14.59
N ARG A 240 -24.85 -2.43 14.72
CA ARG A 240 -23.78 -1.44 14.71
C ARG A 240 -22.62 -1.97 13.88
N ALA A 241 -22.23 -1.25 12.82
CA ALA A 241 -21.12 -1.68 11.98
C ALA A 241 -19.81 -1.79 12.77
N GLY A 242 -19.00 -2.83 12.51
CA GLY A 242 -17.68 -3.03 13.16
C GLY A 242 -16.63 -1.96 12.83
N GLY A 243 -16.92 -1.02 11.93
CA GLY A 243 -15.98 -0.04 11.40
C GLY A 243 -15.24 -0.55 10.17
N GLY A 244 -14.93 0.36 9.26
CA GLY A 244 -14.15 0.13 8.05
C GLY A 244 -12.73 0.66 8.19
N HIS A 245 -11.85 0.15 7.32
CA HIS A 245 -10.46 0.57 7.13
C HIS A 245 -9.68 0.93 8.41
N PRO A 246 -9.55 -0.02 9.36
CA PRO A 246 -8.88 0.25 10.61
C PRO A 246 -7.37 0.37 10.44
N ASP A 247 -6.72 1.10 11.34
CA ASP A 247 -5.27 1.10 11.54
C ASP A 247 -4.90 1.24 13.03
N TRP A 248 -3.70 0.81 13.40
CA TRP A 248 -3.20 0.91 14.77
C TRP A 248 -2.22 2.08 14.90
N SER A 249 -2.27 2.76 16.04
CA SER A 249 -1.22 3.69 16.47
C SER A 249 0.15 2.99 16.51
N PRO A 250 1.27 3.68 16.28
CA PRO A 250 2.59 3.04 16.20
C PRO A 250 3.03 2.31 17.48
N ASP A 251 2.50 2.67 18.64
CA ASP A 251 2.71 1.98 19.91
C ASP A 251 1.67 0.87 20.19
N GLY A 252 0.64 0.76 19.33
CA GLY A 252 -0.47 -0.18 19.44
C GLY A 252 -1.40 0.10 20.61
N SER A 253 -1.35 1.27 21.25
CA SER A 253 -2.19 1.63 22.39
C SER A 253 -3.63 1.99 21.99
N ALA A 254 -3.82 2.42 20.75
CA ALA A 254 -5.11 2.80 20.18
C ALA A 254 -5.23 2.36 18.71
N TRP A 255 -6.46 2.31 18.20
CA TRP A 255 -6.76 2.06 16.80
C TRP A 255 -7.77 3.07 16.27
N SER A 256 -7.62 3.40 14.99
CA SER A 256 -8.55 4.24 14.24
C SER A 256 -9.45 3.38 13.36
N PHE A 257 -10.64 3.89 13.04
CA PHE A 257 -11.57 3.26 12.10
C PHE A 257 -12.58 4.27 11.56
N TYR A 258 -13.20 3.93 10.43
CA TYR A 258 -14.24 4.72 9.79
C TYR A 258 -15.62 4.14 10.08
N ALA A 259 -16.53 4.96 10.59
CA ALA A 259 -17.92 4.56 10.81
C ALA A 259 -18.83 5.78 10.80
N GLU A 260 -20.03 5.62 10.21
CA GLU A 260 -21.09 6.64 10.25
C GLU A 260 -20.63 8.00 9.69
N GLY A 261 -19.76 7.97 8.66
CA GLY A 261 -19.20 9.17 8.03
C GLY A 261 -18.07 9.85 8.82
N LYS A 262 -17.62 9.24 9.93
CA LYS A 262 -16.61 9.82 10.82
C LYS A 262 -15.36 8.96 10.90
N LEU A 263 -14.24 9.60 11.20
CA LEU A 263 -13.02 8.94 11.64
C LEU A 263 -13.02 8.89 13.17
N TRP A 264 -12.89 7.70 13.72
CA TRP A 264 -12.91 7.42 15.16
C TRP A 264 -11.54 6.99 15.66
N LEU A 265 -11.33 7.14 16.96
CA LEU A 265 -10.22 6.61 17.71
C LEU A 265 -10.76 5.87 18.95
N MET A 266 -10.19 4.72 19.26
CA MET A 266 -10.53 3.93 20.44
C MET A 266 -9.26 3.31 21.02
N ASN A 267 -9.18 3.19 22.34
CA ASN A 267 -8.08 2.51 23.01
C ASN A 267 -8.11 1.01 22.69
N ARG A 268 -6.95 0.36 22.81
CA ARG A 268 -6.79 -1.09 22.58
C ARG A 268 -7.70 -1.95 23.47
N ASP A 269 -8.02 -1.47 24.67
CA ASP A 269 -8.90 -2.14 25.63
C ASP A 269 -10.39 -1.90 25.37
N GLY A 270 -10.75 -1.24 24.26
CA GLY A 270 -12.12 -0.92 23.89
C GLY A 270 -12.67 0.34 24.56
N THR A 271 -11.91 0.99 25.45
CA THR A 271 -12.34 2.22 26.11
C THR A 271 -12.09 3.46 25.25
N ASN A 272 -12.63 4.60 25.68
CA ASN A 272 -12.39 5.91 25.09
C ASN A 272 -12.68 5.97 23.57
N GLU A 273 -13.75 5.31 23.12
CA GLU A 273 -14.25 5.48 21.76
C GLU A 273 -14.73 6.92 21.57
N ARG A 274 -14.05 7.66 20.69
CA ARG A 274 -14.38 9.06 20.38
C ARG A 274 -14.20 9.35 18.91
N ALA A 275 -15.09 10.16 18.36
CA ALA A 275 -14.91 10.68 17.01
C ALA A 275 -13.77 11.69 17.02
N LEU A 276 -12.79 11.52 16.14
CA LEU A 276 -11.76 12.53 15.90
C LEU A 276 -12.30 13.64 15.00
N ILE A 277 -13.06 13.27 13.98
CA ILE A 277 -13.65 14.22 13.03
C ILE A 277 -14.83 13.63 12.27
N ASP A 278 -15.78 14.49 11.92
CA ASP A 278 -16.86 14.18 10.98
C ASP A 278 -16.44 14.54 9.55
N LEU A 279 -16.24 13.51 8.74
CA LEU A 279 -15.84 13.63 7.33
C LEU A 279 -17.07 13.66 6.40
N GLN A 280 -18.24 13.25 6.89
CA GLN A 280 -19.46 12.98 6.12
C GLN A 280 -19.24 12.05 4.90
N ALA A 281 -18.18 11.23 4.97
CA ALA A 281 -17.70 10.38 3.89
C ALA A 281 -16.97 9.14 4.44
N GLY A 282 -16.75 8.16 3.57
CA GLY A 282 -15.80 7.08 3.84
C GLY A 282 -14.36 7.54 3.61
N GLY A 283 -13.42 6.71 4.02
CA GLY A 283 -12.00 6.92 3.80
C GLY A 283 -11.19 5.69 4.14
N HIS A 284 -9.92 5.73 3.77
CA HIS A 284 -8.83 4.81 3.99
C HIS A 284 -7.66 5.61 4.53
N GLY A 285 -6.79 4.95 5.28
CA GLY A 285 -5.66 5.64 5.83
C GLY A 285 -5.05 4.95 7.03
N GLY A 286 -4.04 5.60 7.58
CA GLY A 286 -3.29 5.06 8.69
C GLY A 286 -2.51 6.12 9.45
N PHE A 287 -1.99 5.73 10.61
CA PHE A 287 -1.14 6.57 11.42
C PHE A 287 0.18 6.85 10.71
N THR A 288 0.63 8.10 10.82
CA THR A 288 2.04 8.44 10.57
C THR A 288 2.94 7.70 11.56
N ARG A 289 4.20 7.46 11.20
CA ARG A 289 5.14 6.66 11.99
C ARG A 289 5.38 7.21 13.41
N ASP A 290 5.24 8.52 13.58
CA ASP A 290 5.35 9.26 14.85
C ASP A 290 4.05 9.24 15.68
N GLY A 291 2.93 8.77 15.12
CA GLY A 291 1.63 8.68 15.77
C GLY A 291 0.91 10.02 15.95
N GLN A 292 1.46 11.13 15.46
CA GLN A 292 0.87 12.47 15.65
C GLN A 292 -0.34 12.72 14.75
N TYR A 293 -0.38 12.04 13.60
CA TYR A 293 -1.42 12.21 12.60
C TYR A 293 -1.95 10.87 12.10
N ILE A 294 -3.18 10.90 11.58
CA ILE A 294 -3.72 9.89 10.69
C ILE A 294 -3.82 10.54 9.31
N VAL A 295 -3.17 9.93 8.31
CA VAL A 295 -3.43 10.28 6.91
C VAL A 295 -4.72 9.64 6.47
N SER A 296 -5.57 10.37 5.75
CA SER A 296 -6.85 9.88 5.23
C SER A 296 -7.12 10.43 3.84
N ASP A 297 -7.73 9.62 2.97
CA ASP A 297 -8.49 10.13 1.84
C ASP A 297 -9.95 10.39 2.27
N VAL A 298 -10.66 11.21 1.49
CA VAL A 298 -12.05 11.59 1.75
C VAL A 298 -12.81 11.57 0.43
N SER A 299 -13.76 10.65 0.29
CA SER A 299 -14.49 10.45 -0.96
C SER A 299 -15.64 11.45 -1.15
N HIS A 300 -15.62 12.29 -2.21
CA HIS A 300 -16.73 13.01 -2.86
C HIS A 300 -17.67 13.91 -2.02
N LYS A 301 -17.67 13.82 -0.70
CA LYS A 301 -18.65 14.43 0.20
C LYS A 301 -17.95 15.07 1.39
N GLY A 302 -18.70 15.94 2.04
CA GLY A 302 -18.27 16.61 3.26
C GLY A 302 -17.23 17.71 3.03
N PRO A 303 -16.70 18.27 4.13
CA PRO A 303 -15.86 19.47 4.09
C PRO A 303 -14.49 19.26 3.42
N PHE A 304 -14.07 18.01 3.23
CA PHE A 304 -12.78 17.66 2.64
C PHE A 304 -12.91 16.78 1.40
N ALA A 305 -14.03 16.87 0.68
CA ALA A 305 -14.29 16.08 -0.51
C ALA A 305 -13.06 16.04 -1.45
N ASP A 306 -12.77 14.84 -1.94
CA ASP A 306 -11.73 14.50 -2.91
C ASP A 306 -10.30 14.88 -2.49
N SER A 307 -10.04 14.92 -1.18
CA SER A 307 -8.77 15.39 -0.62
C SER A 307 -8.04 14.33 0.19
N LEU A 308 -6.71 14.45 0.20
CA LEU A 308 -5.87 13.83 1.23
C LEU A 308 -5.71 14.81 2.40
N ILE A 309 -5.85 14.31 3.61
CA ILE A 309 -5.76 15.09 4.83
C ILE A 309 -4.88 14.41 5.88
N LEU A 310 -4.26 15.20 6.75
CA LEU A 310 -3.69 14.77 8.03
C LEU A 310 -4.61 15.21 9.16
N VAL A 311 -5.14 14.26 9.91
CA VAL A 311 -5.98 14.50 11.09
C VAL A 311 -5.14 14.29 12.34
N LYS A 312 -5.09 15.29 13.23
CA LYS A 312 -4.30 15.18 14.46
C LYS A 312 -4.94 14.21 15.46
N THR A 313 -4.11 13.39 16.10
CA THR A 313 -4.57 12.29 16.97
C THR A 313 -4.88 12.72 18.40
N ASP A 314 -4.44 13.92 18.80
CA ASP A 314 -4.65 14.47 20.15
C ASP A 314 -6.12 14.78 20.46
N GLY A 315 -6.98 14.85 19.44
CA GLY A 315 -8.40 15.19 19.56
C GLY A 315 -8.68 16.68 19.54
N SER A 316 -7.73 17.50 19.12
CA SER A 316 -7.94 18.95 18.92
C SER A 316 -8.87 19.27 17.74
N GLY A 317 -9.20 18.28 16.91
CA GLY A 317 -9.93 18.44 15.65
C GLY A 317 -9.10 19.14 14.57
N GLN A 318 -7.77 19.28 14.74
CA GLN A 318 -6.93 19.93 13.75
C GLN A 318 -6.75 19.04 12.51
N VAL A 319 -6.98 19.63 11.34
CA VAL A 319 -6.82 18.98 10.04
C VAL A 319 -5.92 19.82 9.15
N HIS A 320 -4.98 19.15 8.49
CA HIS A 320 -4.20 19.75 7.41
C HIS A 320 -4.59 19.09 6.09
N ARG A 321 -5.15 19.88 5.16
CA ARG A 321 -5.39 19.39 3.79
C ARG A 321 -4.06 19.36 3.04
N LEU A 322 -3.68 18.19 2.54
CA LEU A 322 -2.43 18.00 1.80
C LEU A 322 -2.61 18.38 0.33
N CYS A 323 -3.57 17.76 -0.35
CA CYS A 323 -3.89 18.02 -1.74
C CYS A 323 -5.26 17.44 -2.11
N THR A 324 -5.71 17.74 -3.31
CA THR A 324 -6.82 17.04 -3.98
C THR A 324 -6.25 15.79 -4.64
N HIS A 325 -6.80 14.60 -4.35
CA HIS A 325 -6.30 13.35 -4.95
C HIS A 325 -6.89 13.13 -6.35
N GLY A 326 -8.04 13.74 -6.68
CA GLY A 326 -8.66 13.71 -8.01
C GLY A 326 -9.05 12.31 -8.50
N ALA A 327 -9.30 11.39 -7.57
CA ALA A 327 -9.59 10.00 -7.90
C ALA A 327 -11.08 9.84 -8.17
N SER A 328 -11.41 9.07 -9.21
CA SER A 328 -12.80 8.90 -9.66
C SER A 328 -13.60 7.92 -8.80
N TYR A 329 -12.93 7.03 -8.07
CA TYR A 329 -13.51 5.86 -7.38
C TYR A 329 -14.35 4.96 -8.30
N GLN A 330 -14.17 5.04 -9.62
CA GLN A 330 -15.01 4.31 -10.59
C GLN A 330 -14.52 2.88 -10.84
N GLY A 331 -13.44 2.41 -10.22
CA GLY A 331 -12.88 1.08 -10.47
C GLY A 331 -13.93 -0.03 -10.38
N TRP A 332 -14.78 0.01 -9.35
CA TRP A 332 -15.85 -0.97 -9.12
C TRP A 332 -17.05 -0.85 -10.09
N LEU A 333 -17.20 0.30 -10.76
CA LEU A 333 -18.37 0.62 -11.60
C LEU A 333 -18.05 0.61 -13.11
N SER A 334 -16.77 0.65 -13.48
CA SER A 334 -16.32 0.87 -14.86
C SER A 334 -15.78 -0.37 -15.56
N GLY A 335 -15.87 -1.55 -14.94
CA GLY A 335 -15.27 -2.78 -15.48
C GLY A 335 -13.74 -2.77 -15.40
N HIS A 336 -13.17 -2.01 -14.47
CA HIS A 336 -11.74 -1.90 -14.26
C HIS A 336 -11.17 -3.26 -13.79
N PRO A 337 -10.04 -3.73 -14.35
CA PRO A 337 -9.50 -5.06 -14.03
C PRO A 337 -8.96 -5.16 -12.59
N ASP A 338 -8.63 -4.01 -11.98
CA ASP A 338 -8.30 -3.91 -10.55
C ASP A 338 -9.01 -2.70 -9.91
N PRO A 339 -10.21 -2.87 -9.34
CA PRO A 339 -11.03 -1.76 -8.85
C PRO A 339 -10.35 -0.84 -7.84
N GLU A 340 -9.39 -1.34 -7.08
CA GLU A 340 -8.64 -0.58 -6.06
C GLU A 340 -7.66 0.44 -6.67
N ALA A 341 -7.35 0.36 -7.97
CA ALA A 341 -6.41 1.31 -8.60
C ALA A 341 -6.94 2.75 -8.66
N THR A 342 -8.25 2.93 -8.53
CA THR A 342 -8.90 4.26 -8.48
C THR A 342 -9.14 4.73 -7.05
N HIS A 343 -8.77 3.94 -6.05
CA HIS A 343 -8.85 4.32 -4.64
C HIS A 343 -7.52 4.92 -4.18
N PRO A 344 -7.49 6.15 -3.63
CA PRO A 344 -6.26 6.79 -3.18
C PRO A 344 -5.46 5.95 -2.18
N SER A 345 -6.16 5.33 -1.20
CA SER A 345 -5.58 4.41 -0.21
C SER A 345 -4.26 4.93 0.41
N PRO A 346 -4.22 6.15 0.97
CA PRO A 346 -2.97 6.83 1.24
C PRO A 346 -2.10 6.13 2.28
N ASN A 347 -0.78 6.14 2.08
CA ASN A 347 0.20 5.60 3.02
C ASN A 347 1.37 6.58 3.21
N SER A 348 1.63 6.99 4.45
CA SER A 348 2.72 7.91 4.78
C SER A 348 4.09 7.21 4.74
N SER A 349 5.11 7.88 4.23
CA SER A 349 6.49 7.41 4.34
C SER A 349 6.95 7.37 5.80
N PRO A 350 7.88 6.47 6.17
CA PRO A 350 8.37 6.33 7.55
C PRO A 350 8.98 7.60 8.14
N ASP A 351 9.56 8.46 7.30
CA ASP A 351 10.15 9.75 7.68
C ASP A 351 9.12 10.90 7.75
N GLY A 352 7.85 10.64 7.42
CA GLY A 352 6.77 11.62 7.40
C GLY A 352 6.88 12.69 6.31
N THR A 353 7.82 12.56 5.38
CA THR A 353 8.06 13.59 4.35
C THR A 353 7.14 13.46 3.13
N LYS A 354 6.52 12.29 2.93
CA LYS A 354 5.73 11.95 1.74
C LYS A 354 4.49 11.14 2.12
N VAL A 355 3.47 11.21 1.27
CA VAL A 355 2.32 10.30 1.29
C VAL A 355 2.12 9.77 -0.13
N VAL A 356 2.20 8.45 -0.30
CA VAL A 356 1.81 7.80 -1.56
C VAL A 356 0.30 7.64 -1.62
N PHE A 357 -0.27 7.78 -2.80
CA PHE A 357 -1.68 7.53 -3.09
C PHE A 357 -1.88 7.15 -4.56
N ASN A 358 -3.01 6.51 -4.88
CA ASN A 358 -3.40 6.27 -6.28
C ASN A 358 -4.32 7.37 -6.81
N SER A 359 -4.22 7.66 -8.09
CA SER A 359 -5.13 8.58 -8.77
C SER A 359 -5.24 8.27 -10.25
N ASP A 360 -6.43 8.42 -10.80
CA ASP A 360 -6.73 8.40 -12.24
C ASP A 360 -7.05 9.81 -12.79
N SER A 361 -6.77 10.87 -12.03
CA SER A 361 -7.04 12.27 -12.44
C SER A 361 -6.39 12.69 -13.77
N LEU A 362 -5.31 12.02 -14.18
CA LEU A 362 -4.47 12.38 -15.33
C LEU A 362 -4.38 11.25 -16.37
N GLY A 363 -5.34 10.32 -16.39
CA GLY A 363 -5.38 9.21 -17.34
C GLY A 363 -6.64 8.35 -17.21
N ASN A 364 -6.78 7.34 -18.06
CA ASN A 364 -7.92 6.40 -17.98
C ASN A 364 -7.71 5.29 -16.94
N TRP A 365 -6.49 5.14 -16.42
CA TRP A 365 -6.10 4.08 -15.49
C TRP A 365 -5.34 4.66 -14.31
N GLY A 366 -5.37 3.94 -13.19
CA GLY A 366 -4.67 4.34 -11.97
C GLY A 366 -3.18 4.64 -12.21
N SER A 367 -2.70 5.67 -11.53
CA SER A 367 -1.29 6.05 -11.46
C SER A 367 -0.85 6.12 -9.99
N VAL A 368 0.42 5.82 -9.74
CA VAL A 368 1.04 6.00 -8.43
C VAL A 368 1.50 7.45 -8.30
N CYS A 369 0.98 8.13 -7.29
CA CYS A 369 1.27 9.52 -6.99
C CYS A 369 1.84 9.66 -5.57
N VAL A 370 2.61 10.71 -5.35
CA VAL A 370 3.12 11.10 -4.04
C VAL A 370 2.86 12.57 -3.82
N VAL A 371 2.22 12.92 -2.70
CA VAL A 371 2.21 14.31 -2.23
C VAL A 371 3.38 14.52 -1.29
N VAL A 372 4.13 15.59 -1.51
CA VAL A 372 5.28 15.96 -0.69
C VAL A 372 4.81 16.81 0.48
N VAL A 373 4.95 16.29 1.70
CA VAL A 373 4.64 16.98 2.96
C VAL A 373 5.84 17.85 3.38
N LYS A 374 7.04 17.31 3.25
CA LYS A 374 8.32 18.01 3.46
C LYS A 374 9.29 17.59 2.36
N LEU A 375 10.09 18.52 1.84
CA LEU A 375 11.14 18.14 0.91
C LEU A 375 12.20 17.30 1.65
N PRO A 376 12.69 16.19 1.07
CA PRO A 376 13.85 15.49 1.62
C PRO A 376 15.04 16.44 1.67
N GLU A 377 15.91 16.28 2.66
CA GLU A 377 17.18 17.02 2.69
C GLU A 377 17.97 16.67 1.42
N PRO A 378 18.61 17.66 0.77
CA PRO A 378 19.48 17.37 -0.37
C PRO A 378 20.61 16.42 0.07
N PRO A 379 21.06 15.53 -0.85
CA PRO A 379 22.07 14.51 -0.55
C PRO A 379 23.43 15.07 -0.12
#